data_AF-A0A973A2N1-F1
#
_entry.id   AF-A0A973A2N1-F1
#
_cell.length_a   1.000
_cell.length_b   1.000
_cell.length_c   1.000
_cell.angle_alpha   90.00
_cell.angle_beta   90.00
_cell.angle_gamma   90.00
#
_symmetry.space_group_name_H-M   'P 1'
#
loop_
_entity.id
_entity.type
_entity.pdbx_description
1 polymer ?
#
loop_
_entity_poly.entity_id
_entity_poly.type
_entity_poly.pdbx_seq_one_letter_code
_entity_poly.pdbx_strand_id
1 'polypeptide(L)'
;MAIEYNTYLWQEVKGEHVYRVQSDDPVIVKKLKKTKNARIIGQGINQYQLTFVLDFDSPKEARKTIYGMAGKTVVVDDKSGETHIVTYKHHSRNEQLNIL
;
A
#
# COMPACT_ATOMS: atom_id res chain seq x y z
N MET A 1 0.91 -6.22 -21.30
CA MET A 1 0.04 -5.65 -20.25
C MET A 1 0.87 -5.46 -19.00
N ALA A 2 0.91 -4.24 -18.46
CA ALA A 2 1.49 -4.03 -17.13
C ALA A 2 0.58 -4.73 -16.10
N ILE A 3 1.17 -5.46 -15.15
CA ILE A 3 0.39 -6.03 -14.04
C ILE A 3 0.19 -4.91 -13.04
N GLU A 4 -1.08 -4.60 -12.76
CA GLU A 4 -1.50 -3.64 -11.75
C GLU A 4 -1.68 -4.34 -10.41
N TYR A 5 -1.30 -3.66 -9.34
CA TYR A 5 -1.53 -4.07 -7.96
C TYR A 5 -2.20 -2.94 -7.19
N ASN A 6 -3.00 -3.32 -6.22
CA ASN A 6 -3.80 -2.45 -5.37
C ASN A 6 -3.32 -2.51 -3.94
N THR A 7 -3.14 -1.32 -3.35
CA THR A 7 -2.88 -1.15 -1.93
C THR A 7 -3.84 -0.13 -1.35
N TYR A 8 -4.55 -0.51 -0.29
CA TYR A 8 -5.47 0.35 0.44
C TYR A 8 -4.86 0.67 1.80
N LEU A 9 -4.98 1.92 2.22
CA LEU A 9 -4.58 2.42 3.53
C LEU A 9 -5.75 3.19 4.13
N TRP A 10 -6.16 2.81 5.34
CA TRP A 10 -7.17 3.54 6.09
C TRP A 10 -6.86 3.52 7.58
N GLN A 11 -7.39 4.51 8.28
CA GLN A 11 -7.38 4.58 9.73
C GLN A 11 -8.57 3.76 10.25
N GLU A 12 -8.35 2.84 11.18
CA GLU A 12 -9.43 1.98 11.68
C GLU A 12 -10.45 2.79 12.51
N VAL A 13 -9.93 3.69 13.36
CA VAL A 13 -10.73 4.58 14.19
C VAL A 13 -10.18 6.00 14.02
N LYS A 14 -11.04 6.95 13.66
CA LYS A 14 -10.63 8.34 13.45
C LYS A 14 -10.03 8.93 14.72
N GLY A 15 -8.80 9.42 14.62
CA GLY A 15 -8.05 10.02 15.73
C GLY A 15 -7.15 9.05 16.50
N GLU A 16 -7.27 7.74 16.26
CA GLU A 16 -6.42 6.72 16.87
C GLU A 16 -5.17 6.43 16.05
N HIS A 17 -4.15 5.86 16.67
CA HIS A 17 -2.90 5.54 15.99
C HIS A 17 -2.98 4.28 15.12
N VAL A 18 -4.12 3.59 15.06
CA VAL A 18 -4.25 2.28 14.41
C VAL A 18 -4.67 2.40 12.95
N TYR A 19 -3.82 1.88 12.07
CA TYR A 19 -4.04 1.87 10.61
C TYR A 19 -4.06 0.46 10.06
N ARG A 20 -4.82 0.28 8.99
CA ARG A 20 -4.91 -0.94 8.22
C ARG A 20 -4.28 -0.73 6.86
N VAL A 21 -3.53 -1.72 6.41
CA VAL A 21 -2.97 -1.76 5.05
C VAL A 21 -3.36 -3.07 4.40
N GLN A 22 -4.08 -3.01 3.29
CA GLN A 22 -4.48 -4.18 2.52
C GLN A 22 -3.83 -4.13 1.15
N SER A 23 -3.05 -5.15 0.78
CA SER A 23 -2.25 -5.11 -0.45
C SER A 23 -2.16 -6.47 -1.13
N ASP A 24 -2.23 -6.47 -2.47
CA ASP A 24 -1.84 -7.58 -3.33
C ASP A 24 -0.46 -7.39 -3.99
N ASP A 25 0.20 -6.24 -3.76
CA ASP A 25 1.54 -5.96 -4.28
C ASP A 25 2.58 -6.79 -3.51
N PRO A 26 3.29 -7.73 -4.18
CA PRO A 26 4.27 -8.58 -3.52
C PRO A 26 5.44 -7.80 -2.91
N VAL A 27 5.77 -6.62 -3.42
CA VAL A 27 6.84 -5.75 -2.88
C VAL A 27 6.40 -5.15 -1.55
N ILE A 28 5.21 -4.58 -1.50
CA ILE A 28 4.65 -3.98 -0.28
C ILE A 28 4.41 -5.07 0.76
N VAL A 29 3.79 -6.18 0.39
CA VAL A 29 3.58 -7.33 1.27
C VAL A 29 4.90 -7.84 1.86
N LYS A 30 5.96 -7.96 1.05
CA LYS A 30 7.28 -8.41 1.52
C LYS A 30 7.92 -7.41 2.48
N LYS A 31 7.75 -6.10 2.25
CA LYS A 31 8.25 -5.06 3.15
C LYS A 31 7.48 -5.07 4.47
N LEU A 32 6.14 -5.09 4.42
CA LEU A 32 5.28 -5.14 5.60
C LEU A 32 5.55 -6.38 6.47
N LYS A 33 5.75 -7.56 5.87
CA LYS A 33 6.14 -8.78 6.62
C LYS A 33 7.46 -8.64 7.40
N LYS A 34 8.34 -7.72 7.00
CA LYS A 34 9.62 -7.45 7.67
C LYS A 34 9.56 -6.29 8.66
N THR A 35 8.50 -5.51 8.62
CA THR A 35 8.33 -4.35 9.50
C THR A 35 7.92 -4.83 10.89
N LYS A 36 8.70 -4.45 11.93
CA LYS A 36 8.52 -4.94 13.31
C LYS A 36 7.16 -4.59 13.92
N ASN A 37 6.59 -3.44 13.58
CA ASN A 37 5.28 -3.00 14.08
C ASN A 37 4.10 -3.42 13.19
N ALA A 38 4.34 -4.23 12.15
CA ALA A 38 3.30 -4.74 11.28
C ALA A 38 2.87 -6.15 11.66
N ARG A 39 1.56 -6.38 11.81
CA ARG A 39 1.00 -7.72 12.04
C ARG A 39 -0.02 -8.06 10.98
N ILE A 40 -0.01 -9.30 10.48
CA ILE A 40 -1.03 -9.78 9.55
C ILE A 40 -2.31 -10.06 10.34
N ILE A 41 -3.43 -9.53 9.88
CA ILE A 41 -4.75 -9.68 10.52
C ILE A 41 -5.79 -10.34 9.61
N GLY A 42 -5.48 -10.47 8.32
CA GLY A 42 -6.42 -11.02 7.34
C GLY A 42 -5.72 -11.44 6.06
N GLN A 43 -6.33 -12.42 5.39
CA GLN A 43 -5.92 -12.91 4.09
C GLN A 43 -7.16 -13.12 3.22
N GLY A 44 -7.11 -12.63 1.99
CA GLY A 44 -8.13 -12.88 0.98
C GLY A 44 -8.18 -14.36 0.61
N ILE A 45 -9.40 -14.91 0.53
CA ILE A 45 -9.63 -16.32 0.20
C ILE A 45 -9.60 -16.55 -1.32
N ASN A 46 -10.20 -15.64 -2.09
CA ASN A 46 -10.36 -15.78 -3.54
C ASN A 46 -9.30 -15.04 -4.36
N GLN A 47 -8.61 -14.09 -3.74
CA GLN A 47 -7.53 -13.31 -4.36
C GLN A 47 -6.40 -13.17 -3.34
N TYR A 48 -5.16 -13.28 -3.80
CA TYR A 48 -4.01 -13.07 -2.95
C TYR A 48 -3.95 -11.61 -2.52
N GLN A 49 -4.40 -11.34 -1.31
CA GLN A 49 -4.38 -10.03 -0.70
C GLN A 49 -4.17 -10.22 0.80
N LEU A 50 -3.26 -9.45 1.39
CA LEU A 50 -3.00 -9.51 2.82
C LEU A 50 -3.34 -8.19 3.48
N THR A 51 -4.01 -8.29 4.63
CA THR A 51 -4.32 -7.15 5.47
C THR A 51 -3.40 -7.14 6.67
N PHE A 52 -2.78 -5.99 6.90
CA PHE A 52 -1.86 -5.72 7.99
C PHE A 52 -2.45 -4.65 8.91
N VAL A 53 -2.04 -4.69 10.18
CA VAL A 53 -2.21 -3.60 11.15
C VAL A 53 -0.86 -3.01 11.50
N LEU A 54 -0.81 -1.69 11.55
CA LEU A 54 0.35 -0.91 11.97
C LEU A 54 -0.13 0.31 12.76
N ASP A 55 0.75 0.81 13.63
CA ASP A 55 0.52 2.06 14.32
C ASP A 55 1.32 3.20 13.67
N PHE A 56 0.68 4.35 13.47
CA PHE A 56 1.30 5.59 12.98
C PHE A 56 0.84 6.80 13.79
N ASP A 57 1.73 7.77 14.00
CA ASP A 57 1.38 8.97 14.78
C ASP A 57 0.43 9.89 14.02
N SER A 58 0.46 9.86 12.69
CA SER A 58 -0.42 10.68 11.84
C SER A 58 -0.75 10.04 10.49
N PRO A 59 -1.87 10.45 9.84
CA PRO A 59 -2.19 10.01 8.48
C PRO A 59 -1.11 10.38 7.47
N LYS A 60 -0.40 11.49 7.71
CA LYS A 60 0.71 11.95 6.86
C LYS A 60 1.88 10.97 6.89
N GLU A 61 2.23 10.46 8.06
CA GLU A 61 3.31 9.47 8.20
C GLU A 61 2.91 8.09 7.69
N ALA A 62 1.66 7.70 7.91
CA ALA A 62 1.11 6.47 7.33
C ALA A 62 1.26 6.49 5.80
N ARG A 63 0.75 7.54 5.14
CA ARG A 63 0.88 7.73 3.69
C ARG A 63 2.35 7.74 3.25
N LYS A 64 3.20 8.56 3.88
CA LYS A 64 4.62 8.65 3.55
C LYS A 64 5.31 7.29 3.64
N THR A 65 5.02 6.52 4.68
CA THR A 65 5.60 5.19 4.89
C THR A 65 5.18 4.23 3.80
N ILE A 66 3.88 4.14 3.50
CA ILE A 66 3.38 3.22 2.47
C ILE A 66 3.84 3.66 1.07
N TYR A 67 3.89 4.97 0.78
CA TYR A 67 4.45 5.48 -0.48
C TYR A 67 5.93 5.14 -0.65
N GLY A 68 6.73 5.20 0.43
CA GLY A 68 8.13 4.77 0.39
C GLY A 68 8.30 3.25 0.27
N MET A 69 7.29 2.47 0.66
CA MET A 69 7.27 1.03 0.42
C MET A 69 6.90 0.70 -1.02
N ALA A 70 5.99 1.47 -1.59
CA ALA A 70 5.59 1.37 -2.98
C ALA A 70 6.70 1.90 -3.90
N GLY A 71 6.83 1.32 -5.09
CA GLY A 71 7.82 1.76 -6.08
C GLY A 71 7.33 2.96 -6.88
N LYS A 72 7.14 2.77 -8.19
CA LYS A 72 6.38 3.72 -9.00
C LYS A 72 4.89 3.59 -8.66
N THR A 73 4.24 4.70 -8.31
CA THR A 73 2.86 4.72 -7.82
C THR A 73 2.00 5.76 -8.51
N VAL A 74 0.71 5.45 -8.67
CA VAL A 74 -0.34 6.45 -8.82
C VAL A 74 -1.13 6.47 -7.51
N VAL A 75 -1.27 7.66 -6.92
CA VAL A 75 -2.00 7.86 -5.67
C VAL A 75 -3.36 8.42 -6.01
N VAL A 76 -4.40 7.76 -5.50
CA VAL A 76 -5.78 8.23 -5.56
C VAL A 76 -6.23 8.42 -4.11
N ASP A 77 -6.24 9.66 -3.64
CA ASP A 77 -6.78 10.01 -2.33
C ASP A 77 -8.30 10.22 -2.45
N ASP A 78 -9.08 9.54 -1.62
CA ASP A 78 -10.52 9.75 -1.53
C ASP A 78 -10.85 10.79 -0.45
N LYS A 79 -11.96 11.52 -0.65
CA LYS A 79 -12.48 12.53 0.28
C LYS A 79 -12.94 11.93 1.62
N SER A 80 -13.10 10.61 1.70
CA SER A 80 -13.46 9.85 2.91
C SER A 80 -12.33 9.73 3.94
N GLY A 81 -11.08 10.03 3.56
CA GLY A 81 -9.90 9.82 4.40
C GLY A 81 -9.20 8.48 4.17
N GLU A 82 -9.71 7.68 3.23
CA GLU A 82 -9.04 6.48 2.71
C GLU A 82 -8.05 6.87 1.60
N THR A 83 -6.89 6.20 1.59
CA THR A 83 -5.88 6.36 0.56
C THR A 83 -5.80 5.07 -0.26
N HIS A 84 -6.06 5.18 -1.56
CA HIS A 84 -5.87 4.10 -2.52
C HIS A 84 -4.59 4.33 -3.32
N ILE A 85 -3.75 3.31 -3.35
CA ILE A 85 -2.43 3.33 -3.97
C ILE A 85 -2.41 2.24 -5.01
N VAL A 86 -2.27 2.65 -6.27
CA VAL A 86 -2.11 1.74 -7.39
C VAL A 86 -0.64 1.66 -7.74
N THR A 87 -0.10 0.44 -7.74
CA THR A 87 1.30 0.16 -8.12
C THR A 87 1.35 -0.70 -9.37
N TYR A 88 2.41 -0.53 -10.16
CA TYR A 88 2.56 -1.25 -11.42
C TYR A 88 3.84 -2.09 -11.40
N LYS A 89 3.74 -3.37 -11.82
CA LYS A 89 4.91 -4.20 -12.05
C LYS A 89 5.63 -3.76 -13.32
N HIS A 90 6.91 -3.41 -13.21
CA HIS A 90 7.76 -3.23 -14.38
C HIS A 90 8.02 -4.60 -15.04
N HIS A 91 7.65 -4.80 -16.30
CA HIS A 91 8.30 -5.82 -17.13
C HIS A 91 9.72 -5.34 -17.38
N SER A 92 10.73 -6.09 -16.97
CA SER A 92 12.14 -5.69 -17.00
C SER A 92 12.59 -5.04 -18.32
N ARG A 93 13.13 -3.82 -18.19
CA ARG A 93 14.23 -3.23 -18.97
C ARG A 93 14.00 -2.99 -20.48
N ASN A 94 13.19 -1.96 -20.83
CA ASN A 94 13.41 -1.02 -21.96
C ASN A 94 12.13 -0.25 -22.31
N GLU A 95 11.74 0.71 -21.48
CA GLU A 95 10.88 1.80 -21.97
C GLU A 95 11.20 3.03 -21.13
N GLN A 96 12.24 3.72 -21.59
CA GLN A 96 12.62 5.03 -21.11
C GLN A 96 11.45 5.98 -21.32
N LEU A 97 11.14 6.72 -20.25
CA LEU A 97 10.77 8.13 -20.26
C LEU A 97 10.14 8.64 -21.56
N ASN A 98 8.83 8.83 -21.55
CA ASN A 98 8.19 9.94 -22.25
C ASN A 98 6.88 10.25 -21.53
N ILE A 99 6.94 11.18 -20.59
CA ILE A 99 5.77 11.99 -20.23
C ILE A 99 6.21 13.41 -20.52
N LEU A 100 5.77 13.91 -21.68
CA LEU A 100 5.67 15.33 -22.02
C LEU A 100 4.61 15.99 -21.14
#